data_AF-A0A1I0PXE0-F1
#
_entry.id   AF-A0A1I0PXE0-F1
#
_cell.length_a   1.000
_cell.length_b   1.000
_cell.length_c   1.000
_cell.angle_alpha   90.00
_cell.angle_beta   90.00
_cell.angle_gamma   90.00
#
_symmetry.space_group_name_H-M   'P 1'
#
loop_
_entity.id
_entity.type
_entity.pdbx_description
1 polymer ?
#
loop_
_entity_poly.entity_id
_entity_poly.type
_entity_poly.pdbx_seq_one_letter_code
_entity_poly.pdbx_strand_id
1 'polypeptide(L)' 'MSKTRFFFLIALVILSGGLTILVGSLAVTSGKLDGQVAMAVLPLVMLASIGIRALSGRNGS' A
#
# COMPACT_ATOMS: atom_id res chain seq x y z
N MET A 1 -23.23 6.52 -5.52
CA MET A 1 -21.93 7.21 -5.76
C MET A 1 -21.87 7.62 -7.22
N SER A 2 -21.59 8.90 -7.53
CA SER A 2 -21.46 9.34 -8.94
C SER A 2 -20.25 8.66 -9.59
N LYS A 3 -20.37 8.24 -10.86
CA LYS A 3 -19.31 7.54 -11.62
C LYS A 3 -17.99 8.32 -11.58
N THR A 4 -18.05 9.65 -11.67
CA THR A 4 -16.89 10.54 -11.57
C THR A 4 -16.16 10.44 -10.23
N ARG A 5 -16.92 10.35 -9.12
CA ARG A 5 -16.34 10.21 -7.78
C ARG A 5 -15.65 8.86 -7.61
N PHE A 6 -16.22 7.80 -8.18
CA PHE A 6 -15.63 6.47 -8.14
C PHE A 6 -14.28 6.40 -8.88
N PHE A 7 -14.22 6.89 -10.12
CA PHE A 7 -12.96 6.90 -10.88
C PHE A 7 -11.90 7.79 -10.24
N PHE A 8 -12.30 8.94 -9.69
CA PHE A 8 -11.38 9.81 -8.96
C PHE A 8 -10.76 9.11 -7.74
N LEU A 9 -11.58 8.42 -6.94
CA LEU A 9 -11.10 7.68 -5.76
C LEU A 9 -10.20 6.51 -6.15
N ILE A 10 -10.52 5.76 -7.21
CA ILE A 10 -9.68 4.68 -7.73
C ILE A 10 -8.31 5.23 -8.16
N ALA A 11 -8.28 6.33 -8.93
CA ALA A 11 -7.04 6.94 -9.38
C ALA A 11 -6.18 7.42 -8.19
N LEU A 12 -6.82 7.99 -7.16
CA LEU A 12 -6.16 8.47 -5.96
C LEU A 12 -5.55 7.31 -5.15
N VAL A 13 -6.28 6.19 -5.04
CA VAL A 13 -5.77 4.96 -4.39
C VAL A 13 -4.58 4.39 -5.15
N ILE A 14 -4.66 4.29 -6.48
CA ILE A 14 -3.57 3.78 -7.31
C ILE A 14 -2.33 4.68 -7.19
N LEU A 15 -2.50 6.00 -7.28
CA LEU A 15 -1.42 6.97 -7.10
C LEU A 15 -0.79 6.85 -5.72
N SER A 16 -1.59 6.79 -4.66
CA SER A 16 -1.10 6.66 -3.28
C SER A 16 -0.33 5.34 -3.09
N GLY A 17 -0.85 4.22 -3.61
CA GLY A 17 -0.19 2.93 -3.56
C GLY A 17 1.14 2.91 -4.32
N GLY A 18 1.15 3.49 -5.53
CA GLY A 18 2.36 3.61 -6.35
C GLY A 18 3.44 4.47 -5.69
N LEU A 19 3.07 5.64 -5.14
CA LEU A 19 3.98 6.52 -4.43
C LEU A 19 4.64 5.82 -3.23
N THR A 20 3.85 5.01 -2.53
CA THR A 20 4.29 4.24 -1.36
C THR A 20 5.37 3.23 -1.74
N ILE A 21 5.16 2.47 -2.82
CA ILE A 21 6.15 1.50 -3.32
C ILE A 21 7.42 2.21 -3.79
N LEU A 22 7.27 3.35 -4.46
CA LEU A 22 8.39 4.14 -4.99
C LEU A 22 9.27 4.69 -3.85
N VAL A 23 8.65 5.26 -2.81
CA VAL A 23 9.36 5.74 -1.60
C VAL A 23 10.00 4.58 -0.85
N GLY A 24 9.28 3.46 -0.68
CA GLY A 24 9.83 2.26 -0.04
C GLY A 24 11.04 1.70 -0.79
N SER A 25 10.98 1.68 -2.13
CA SER A 25 12.08 1.22 -2.99
C SER A 25 13.30 2.15 -2.92
N LEU A 26 13.08 3.47 -2.95
CA LEU A 26 14.16 4.46 -2.75
C LEU A 26 14.80 4.36 -1.37
N ALA A 27 14.00 4.12 -0.33
CA ALA A 27 14.51 3.96 1.03
C ALA A 27 15.38 2.70 1.16
N VAL A 28 14.97 1.58 0.54
CA VAL A 28 15.74 0.33 0.49
C VAL A 28 17.06 0.51 -0.29
N THR A 29 17.03 1.14 -1.46
CA THR A 29 18.26 1.33 -2.28
C THR A 29 19.25 2.32 -1.68
N SER A 30 18.77 3.27 -0.87
CA SER A 30 19.63 4.25 -0.19
C SER A 30 20.43 3.69 1.00
N GLY A 31 20.23 2.42 1.38
CA GLY A 31 20.90 1.81 2.54
C GLY A 31 20.50 2.40 3.89
N LYS A 32 19.62 3.42 3.90
CA LYS A 32 19.07 4.07 5.11
C LYS A 32 17.90 3.28 5.70
N LEU A 33 18.06 1.96 5.81
CA LEU A 33 17.21 1.15 6.68
C LEU A 33 17.59 1.37 8.15
N ASP A 34 17.81 2.64 8.52
CA ASP A 34 17.75 3.10 9.90
C ASP A 34 16.32 2.83 10.38
N GLY A 35 16.16 2.36 11.63
CA GLY A 35 14.90 1.84 12.17
C GLY A 35 13.65 2.71 11.98
N GLN A 36 13.81 3.98 11.59
CA GLN A 36 12.76 4.90 11.15
C GLN A 36 12.05 4.47 9.87
N VAL A 37 12.75 3.94 8.86
CA VAL A 37 12.13 3.41 7.63
C VAL A 37 11.39 2.10 7.93
N ALA A 38 11.95 1.22 8.77
CA ALA A 38 11.26 0.00 9.20
C ALA A 38 9.95 0.33 9.94
N MET A 39 9.95 1.35 10.80
CA MET A 39 8.74 1.87 11.46
C MET A 39 7.74 2.49 10.49
N ALA A 40 8.19 3.15 9.42
CA ALA A 40 7.32 3.69 8.38
C ALA A 40 6.73 2.62 7.45
N VAL A 41 7.43 1.49 7.27
CA VAL A 41 7.02 0.38 6.39
C VAL A 41 6.12 -0.62 7.13
N LEU A 42 6.23 -0.73 8.46
CA LEU A 42 5.39 -1.62 9.29
C LEU A 42 3.87 -1.48 9.04
N PRO A 43 3.28 -0.27 9.01
CA PRO A 43 1.87 -0.07 8.72
C PRO A 43 1.47 -0.58 7.33
N LEU A 44 2.36 -0.45 6.35
CA LEU A 44 2.14 -0.89 4.97
C LEU A 44 2.15 -2.40 4.85
N VAL A 45 3.06 -3.08 5.56
CA VAL A 45 3.09 -4.54 5.64
C VAL A 45 1.84 -5.07 6.33
N MET A 46 1.38 -4.41 7.40
CA MET A 46 0.11 -4.77 8.05
C MET A 46 -1.08 -4.62 7.09
N LEU A 47 -1.17 -3.50 6.38
CA LEU A 47 -2.22 -3.28 5.38
C LEU A 47 -2.20 -4.32 4.26
N ALA A 48 -1.01 -4.66 3.75
CA ALA A 48 -0.83 -5.72 2.77
C ALA A 48 -1.27 -7.09 3.31
N SER A 49 -0.94 -7.41 4.57
CA SER A 49 -1.33 -8.67 5.21
C SER A 49 -2.86 -8.80 5.36
N ILE A 50 -3.55 -7.70 5.66
CA ILE A 50 -5.01 -7.65 5.75
C ILE A 50 -5.62 -7.77 4.36
N GLY A 51 -5.06 -7.08 3.37
CA GLY A 51 -5.50 -7.17 1.97
C GLY A 51 -5.38 -8.59 1.42
N ILE A 52 -4.25 -9.26 1.66
CA ILE A 52 -4.03 -10.67 1.27
C ILE A 52 -5.02 -11.58 2.01
N ARG A 53 -5.20 -11.43 3.32
CA ARG A 53 -6.20 -12.22 4.07
C ARG A 53 -7.62 -11.99 3.56
N ALA A 54 -7.98 -10.75 3.22
CA ALA A 54 -9.30 -10.43 2.70
C ALA A 54 -9.53 -11.03 1.29
N LEU A 55 -8.49 -11.11 0.46
CA LEU A 55 -8.54 -11.75 -0.85
C LEU A 55 -8.57 -13.28 -0.74
N SER A 56 -7.73 -13.86 0.12
CA SER A 56 -7.67 -15.31 0.34
C SER A 56 -8.89 -15.85 1.07
N GLY A 57 -9.44 -15.09 2.02
CA GLY A 57 -10.66 -15.45 2.76
C GLY A 57 -11.95 -15.32 1.94
N ARG A 58 -11.92 -14.62 0.80
CA ARG A 58 -13.08 -14.46 -0.09
C ARG A 58 -13.20 -15.54 -1.18
N ASN A 59 -12.19 -16.38 -1.34
CA ASN A 59 -12.25 -17.56 -2.23
C ASN A 59 -12.86 -18.80 -1.55
N GLY A 60 -13.51 -18.65 -0.38
CA GLY A 60 -14.06 -19.74 0.43
C GLY A 60 -15.54 -19.61 0.81
N SER A 61 -16.36 -18.91 0.01
CA SER A 61 -17.83 -18.89 0.15
C SER A 61 -18.52 -19.16 -1.18
#